data_AF-A0A836HRJ4-F1
#
_entry.id   AF-A0A836HRJ4-F1
#
_cell.length_a   1.000
_cell.length_b   1.000
_cell.length_c   1.000
_cell.angle_alpha   90.00
_cell.angle_beta   90.00
_cell.angle_gamma   90.00
#
_symmetry.space_group_name_H-M   'P 1'
#
loop_
_entity.id
_entity.type
_entity.pdbx_description
1 polymer ?
#
loop_
_entity_poly.entity_id
_entity_poly.type
_entity_poly.pdbx_seq_one_letter_code
_entity_poly.pdbx_strand_id
1 'polypeptide(L)'
;MAGKFRGDVGKLSRPKKGKAAKRAKSKKVVSLVKRSPKLAQDTLQSRIAELTSGGSAAHASIRGLKVSKTLISPSTVKVPVGKAALEVVGKRKRERVVPEKDAPVQRSTAEAVGLKILHQAVKNQSHGRLLPHQSRHDYEYRLRSVATMGVVQLFNSLAQSRKASAALDGEETKMTSEKVMEKKQIVSKEVFLAALRQPQEC
;
A
#
# COMPACT_ATOMS: atom_id res chain seq x y z
N MET A 1 -45.41 13.52 24.67
CA MET A 1 -44.21 14.09 25.34
C MET A 1 -42.97 13.55 24.67
N ALA A 2 -42.30 14.38 23.85
CA ALA A 2 -41.04 14.01 23.20
C ALA A 2 -39.86 14.42 24.10
N GLY A 3 -39.04 13.45 24.50
CA GLY A 3 -37.87 13.67 25.34
C GLY A 3 -36.79 14.51 24.65
N LYS A 4 -36.05 15.29 25.44
CA LYS A 4 -34.93 16.11 24.95
C LYS A 4 -33.77 15.20 24.55
N PHE A 5 -33.53 15.06 23.25
CA PHE A 5 -32.35 14.40 22.69
C PHE A 5 -31.10 15.26 22.97
N ARG A 6 -30.51 15.13 24.16
CA ARG A 6 -29.19 15.67 24.49
C ARG A 6 -28.13 14.60 24.22
N GLY A 7 -27.97 14.24 22.95
CA GLY A 7 -26.71 13.64 22.51
C GLY A 7 -25.69 14.77 22.40
N ASP A 8 -24.56 14.65 23.09
CA ASP A 8 -23.44 15.60 22.99
C ASP A 8 -22.85 15.58 21.57
N VAL A 9 -23.51 16.26 20.64
CA VAL A 9 -22.99 16.52 19.29
C VAL A 9 -21.96 17.63 19.41
N GLY A 10 -20.68 17.28 19.56
CA GLY A 10 -19.59 18.25 19.47
C GLY A 10 -18.39 18.05 20.38
N LYS A 11 -18.44 17.15 21.37
CA LYS A 11 -17.22 16.82 22.14
C LYS A 11 -16.44 15.72 21.43
N LEU A 12 -15.59 16.13 20.49
CA LEU A 12 -14.47 15.32 20.01
C LEU A 12 -13.61 14.95 21.22
N SER A 13 -13.86 13.78 21.80
CA SER A 13 -12.96 13.21 22.80
C SER A 13 -11.60 13.06 22.12
N ARG A 14 -10.65 13.90 22.53
CA ARG A 14 -9.29 13.80 22.00
C ARG A 14 -8.79 12.40 22.37
N PRO A 15 -8.36 11.58 21.40
CA PRO A 15 -7.87 10.25 21.72
C PRO A 15 -6.71 10.38 22.69
N LYS A 16 -6.75 9.62 23.80
CA LYS A 16 -5.64 9.58 24.78
C LYS A 16 -4.37 9.23 24.01
N LYS A 17 -3.46 10.20 23.85
CA LYS A 17 -2.18 10.00 23.16
C LYS A 17 -1.44 8.83 23.83
N GLY A 18 -1.30 7.74 23.08
CA GLY A 18 -0.59 6.55 23.54
C GLY A 18 0.85 6.87 23.93
N LYS A 19 1.44 6.06 24.82
CA LYS A 19 2.82 6.27 25.33
C LYS A 19 3.86 6.41 24.20
N ALA A 20 3.62 5.80 23.04
CA ALA A 20 4.45 5.94 21.83
C ALA A 20 4.46 7.37 21.25
N ALA A 21 3.32 8.06 21.24
CA ALA A 21 3.21 9.43 20.73
C ALA A 21 3.85 10.47 21.67
N LYS A 22 3.95 10.16 22.98
CA LYS A 22 4.70 11.01 23.94
C LYS A 22 6.22 10.89 23.75
N ARG A 23 6.74 9.70 23.40
CA ARG A 23 8.17 9.46 23.12
C ARG A 23 8.67 10.06 21.80
N ALA A 24 7.78 10.33 20.85
CA ALA A 24 8.16 10.93 19.57
C ALA A 24 8.56 12.42 19.70
N LYS A 25 8.02 13.14 20.70
CA LYS A 25 8.34 14.57 20.91
C LYS A 25 9.67 14.83 21.63
N SER A 26 10.28 13.82 22.26
CA SER A 26 11.57 13.97 22.94
C SER A 26 12.77 13.72 22.03
N LYS A 27 12.54 13.41 20.74
CA LYS A 27 13.63 13.26 19.77
C LYS A 27 13.95 14.65 19.20
N LYS A 28 15.10 15.17 19.65
CA LYS A 28 15.75 16.38 19.14
C LYS A 28 15.71 16.37 17.61
N VAL A 29 15.18 17.43 17.01
CA VAL A 29 15.14 17.59 15.55
C VAL A 29 16.58 17.65 15.05
N VAL A 30 17.04 16.58 14.40
CA VAL A 30 18.35 16.54 13.73
C VAL A 30 18.11 16.97 12.29
N SER A 31 18.63 18.14 11.92
CA SER A 31 18.59 18.61 10.53
C SER A 31 19.41 17.65 9.64
N LEU A 32 18.86 17.31 8.47
CA LEU A 32 19.46 16.40 7.48
C LEU A 32 20.82 16.85 6.90
N VAL A 33 21.26 18.06 7.23
CA VAL A 33 22.60 18.57 6.87
C VAL A 33 23.47 18.51 8.11
N LYS A 34 24.45 17.59 8.13
CA LYS A 34 25.56 17.64 9.08
C LYS A 34 26.45 18.83 8.75
N ARG A 35 26.10 20.01 9.26
CA ARG A 35 27.03 21.13 9.31
C ARG A 35 28.10 20.77 10.32
N SER A 36 29.38 20.77 9.92
CA SER A 36 30.48 20.71 10.87
C SER A 36 30.31 21.83 11.90
N PRO A 37 30.67 21.62 13.17
CA PRO A 37 30.60 22.66 14.17
C PRO A 37 31.37 23.89 13.66
N LYS A 38 30.78 25.08 13.84
CA LYS A 38 31.46 26.34 13.50
C LYS A 38 32.77 26.39 14.27
N LEU A 39 33.88 26.58 13.55
CA LEU A 39 35.19 26.75 14.17
C LEU A 39 35.16 27.99 15.06
N ALA A 40 35.88 27.95 16.19
CA ALA A 40 36.00 29.10 17.08
C ALA A 40 36.66 30.27 16.35
N GLN A 41 36.24 31.50 16.64
CA GLN A 41 36.64 32.68 15.89
C GLN A 41 38.17 32.88 15.92
N ASP A 42 38.81 32.55 17.04
CA ASP A 42 40.26 32.61 17.22
C ASP A 42 41.01 31.60 16.33
N THR A 43 40.43 30.40 16.15
CA THR A 43 40.99 29.38 15.24
C THR A 43 40.84 29.74 13.77
N LEU A 44 39.85 30.57 13.42
CA LEU A 44 39.70 31.10 12.08
C LEU A 44 40.66 32.26 11.83
N GLN A 45 40.81 33.16 12.79
CA GLN A 45 41.72 34.30 12.68
C GLN A 45 43.18 33.88 12.61
N SER A 46 43.59 32.88 13.40
CA SER A 46 44.94 32.27 13.31
C SER A 46 45.20 31.65 11.94
N ARG A 47 44.25 30.88 11.40
CA ARG A 47 44.38 30.29 10.05
C ARG A 47 44.40 31.33 8.94
N ILE A 48 43.60 32.38 9.06
CA ILE A 48 43.60 33.49 8.10
C ILE A 48 44.94 34.22 8.18
N ALA A 49 45.45 34.48 9.39
CA ALA A 49 46.77 35.08 9.60
C ALA A 49 47.89 34.19 9.02
N GLU A 50 47.89 32.89 9.23
CA GLU A 50 48.84 31.94 8.61
C GLU A 50 48.79 31.98 7.07
N LEU A 51 47.58 32.05 6.49
CA LEU A 51 47.38 32.09 5.04
C LEU A 51 47.72 33.46 4.41
N THR A 52 47.77 34.53 5.22
CA THR A 52 48.04 35.89 4.74
C THR A 52 49.42 36.42 5.12
N SER A 53 50.09 35.82 6.12
CA SER A 53 51.42 36.26 6.60
C SER A 53 52.60 35.54 5.96
N GLY A 54 52.37 34.65 4.99
CA GLY A 54 53.43 33.83 4.36
C GLY A 54 53.43 33.87 2.84
N GLY A 55 54.05 34.88 2.25
CA GLY A 55 54.85 34.70 1.02
C GLY A 55 54.11 34.73 -0.32
N SER A 56 54.00 35.93 -0.89
CA SER A 56 54.19 36.16 -2.33
C SER A 56 55.61 35.75 -2.73
N ALA A 57 55.87 34.45 -2.90
CA ALA A 57 56.99 33.89 -3.66
C ALA A 57 56.80 32.37 -3.81
N ALA A 58 57.04 31.86 -5.02
CA ALA A 58 57.14 30.44 -5.38
C ALA A 58 55.82 29.69 -5.62
N HIS A 59 55.22 29.98 -6.78
CA HIS A 59 54.81 28.90 -7.69
C HIS A 59 55.98 27.91 -7.88
N ALA A 60 56.05 26.83 -7.11
CA ALA A 60 56.86 25.66 -7.46
C ALA A 60 56.54 24.45 -6.56
N SER A 61 56.40 23.30 -7.21
CA SER A 61 56.47 21.93 -6.64
C SER A 61 55.19 21.30 -6.09
N ILE A 62 54.24 21.02 -6.99
CA ILE A 62 53.48 19.76 -6.88
C ILE A 62 54.46 18.64 -7.25
N ARG A 63 55.26 18.18 -6.28
CA ARG A 63 56.17 17.05 -6.45
C ARG A 63 55.71 15.89 -5.57
N GLY A 64 55.14 14.89 -6.24
CA GLY A 64 55.29 13.49 -5.86
C GLY A 64 54.40 12.98 -4.73
N LEU A 65 53.18 12.56 -5.06
CA LEU A 65 52.60 11.38 -4.43
C LEU A 65 52.48 10.28 -5.48
N LYS A 66 53.28 9.23 -5.27
CA LYS A 66 53.39 8.03 -6.10
C LYS A 66 52.01 7.37 -6.22
N VAL A 67 51.45 7.38 -7.43
CA VAL A 67 50.33 6.50 -7.80
C VAL A 67 50.90 5.10 -7.93
N SER A 68 50.89 4.34 -6.84
CA SER A 68 51.04 2.89 -6.90
C SER A 68 49.77 2.32 -7.52
N LYS A 69 49.86 2.06 -8.83
CA LYS A 69 49.00 1.14 -9.58
C LYS A 69 49.04 -0.23 -8.87
N THR A 70 48.12 -0.46 -7.95
CA THR A 70 47.67 -1.81 -7.62
C THR A 70 46.28 -1.96 -8.22
N LEU A 71 46.27 -2.52 -9.43
CA LEU A 71 45.16 -3.26 -9.99
C LEU A 71 44.75 -4.32 -8.96
N ILE A 72 43.80 -4.01 -8.09
CA ILE A 72 43.08 -5.03 -7.33
C ILE A 72 41.97 -5.50 -8.25
N SER A 73 42.30 -6.51 -9.05
CA SER A 73 41.34 -7.39 -9.70
C SER A 73 40.25 -7.80 -8.70
N PRO A 74 38.95 -7.80 -9.06
CA PRO A 74 37.95 -8.44 -8.21
C PRO A 74 38.30 -9.92 -8.15
N SER A 75 38.89 -10.35 -7.02
CA SER A 75 39.12 -11.75 -6.74
C SER A 75 37.74 -12.38 -6.55
N THR A 76 37.29 -13.04 -7.61
CA THR A 76 36.16 -13.94 -7.58
C THR A 76 36.52 -15.06 -6.61
N VAL A 77 36.00 -14.97 -5.38
CA VAL A 77 36.09 -16.07 -4.40
C VAL A 77 35.12 -17.14 -4.87
N LYS A 78 35.65 -18.08 -5.66
CA LYS A 78 34.91 -19.22 -6.21
C LYS A 78 34.99 -20.36 -5.21
N VAL A 79 33.86 -20.75 -4.65
CA VAL A 79 33.75 -21.88 -3.72
C VAL A 79 33.35 -23.12 -4.54
N PRO A 80 34.12 -24.22 -4.50
CA PRO A 80 33.80 -25.43 -5.26
C PRO A 80 32.56 -26.11 -4.71
N VAL A 81 31.57 -26.37 -5.58
CA VAL A 81 30.34 -27.08 -5.24
C VAL A 81 30.48 -28.55 -5.64
N GLY A 82 30.63 -29.43 -4.66
CA GLY A 82 30.46 -30.88 -4.80
C GLY A 82 31.71 -31.67 -5.23
N LYS A 83 31.79 -32.92 -4.77
CA LYS A 83 32.90 -33.86 -5.03
C LYS A 83 32.83 -34.56 -6.40
N ALA A 84 31.95 -34.14 -7.29
CA ALA A 84 31.78 -34.76 -8.61
C ALA A 84 32.53 -33.95 -9.67
N ALA A 85 33.75 -34.38 -9.99
CA ALA A 85 34.51 -33.87 -11.14
C ALA A 85 34.09 -34.62 -12.40
N LEU A 86 33.70 -33.90 -13.46
CA LEU A 86 33.53 -34.50 -14.79
C LEU A 86 34.89 -34.48 -15.49
N GLU A 87 35.44 -35.66 -15.79
CA GLU A 87 36.64 -35.79 -16.62
C GLU A 87 36.23 -35.72 -18.10
N VAL A 88 36.64 -34.67 -18.80
CA VAL A 88 36.53 -34.62 -20.27
C VAL A 88 37.81 -35.18 -20.85
N VAL A 89 37.77 -36.43 -21.33
CA VAL A 89 38.92 -37.08 -21.97
C VAL A 89 38.97 -36.69 -23.45
N GLY A 90 39.71 -35.61 -23.75
CA GLY A 90 40.15 -35.28 -25.10
C GLY A 90 41.55 -35.82 -25.37
N LYS A 91 41.84 -36.21 -26.63
CA LYS A 91 43.03 -36.98 -27.04
C LYS A 91 44.41 -36.37 -26.70
N ARG A 92 44.52 -35.15 -26.14
CA ARG A 92 45.84 -34.54 -25.86
C ARG A 92 46.02 -33.71 -24.59
N LYS A 93 45.09 -33.66 -23.63
CA LYS A 93 45.34 -33.13 -22.26
C LYS A 93 44.13 -33.37 -21.35
N ARG A 94 44.36 -33.82 -20.11
CA ARG A 94 43.34 -33.92 -19.06
C ARG A 94 43.23 -32.55 -18.39
N GLU A 95 42.18 -31.80 -18.68
CA GLU A 95 41.89 -30.56 -17.96
C GLU A 95 40.67 -30.75 -17.05
N ARG A 96 40.89 -30.53 -15.75
CA ARG A 96 39.86 -30.64 -14.71
C ARG A 96 39.12 -29.31 -14.62
N VAL A 97 37.96 -29.20 -15.27
CA VAL A 97 37.12 -28.00 -15.19
C VAL A 97 36.04 -28.22 -14.15
N VAL A 98 36.12 -27.49 -13.04
CA VAL A 98 35.05 -27.42 -12.03
C VAL A 98 34.05 -26.35 -12.49
N PRO A 99 32.74 -26.66 -12.59
CA PRO A 99 31.74 -25.65 -12.92
C PRO A 99 31.64 -24.62 -11.80
N GLU A 100 31.98 -23.37 -12.09
CA GLU A 100 31.91 -22.26 -11.17
C GLU A 100 30.58 -21.52 -11.40
N LYS A 101 29.73 -21.45 -10.36
CA LYS A 101 28.55 -20.56 -10.37
C LYS A 101 28.85 -19.35 -9.50
N ASP A 102 28.50 -18.17 -10.00
CA ASP A 102 28.59 -16.92 -9.26
C ASP A 102 27.79 -17.02 -7.96
N ALA A 103 28.49 -16.94 -6.82
CA ALA A 103 27.85 -16.83 -5.53
C ALA A 103 27.03 -15.53 -5.49
N PRO A 104 25.84 -15.51 -4.85
CA PRO A 104 25.09 -14.28 -4.70
C PRO A 104 25.97 -13.27 -3.97
N VAL A 105 26.29 -12.16 -4.67
CA VAL A 105 27.05 -11.04 -4.10
C VAL A 105 26.45 -10.71 -2.76
N GLN A 106 27.20 -10.94 -1.67
CA GLN A 106 26.79 -10.59 -0.31
C GLN A 106 26.71 -9.07 -0.26
N ARG A 107 25.53 -8.53 -0.58
CA ARG A 107 25.26 -7.09 -0.60
C ARG A 107 25.58 -6.55 0.78
N SER A 108 26.30 -5.42 0.82
CA SER A 108 26.63 -4.77 2.09
C SER A 108 25.33 -4.44 2.85
N THR A 109 25.39 -4.42 4.18
CA THR A 109 24.21 -4.13 5.01
C THR A 109 23.57 -2.78 4.66
N ALA A 110 24.38 -1.81 4.20
CA ALA A 110 23.93 -0.52 3.69
C ALA A 110 23.17 -0.62 2.36
N GLU A 111 23.66 -1.43 1.40
CA GLU A 111 22.97 -1.68 0.13
C GLU A 111 21.64 -2.40 0.32
N ALA A 112 21.59 -3.37 1.23
CA ALA A 112 20.34 -4.07 1.56
C ALA A 112 19.29 -3.13 2.17
N VAL A 113 19.71 -2.16 2.99
CA VAL A 113 18.83 -1.12 3.54
C VAL A 113 18.40 -0.14 2.44
N GLY A 114 19.33 0.28 1.56
CA GLY A 114 19.03 1.15 0.42
C GLY A 114 17.99 0.54 -0.51
N LEU A 115 18.12 -0.74 -0.85
CA LEU A 115 17.15 -1.47 -1.67
C LEU A 115 15.78 -1.59 -0.99
N LYS A 116 15.73 -1.80 0.33
CA LYS A 116 14.45 -1.82 1.08
C LYS A 116 13.75 -0.46 1.02
N ILE A 117 14.49 0.64 1.16
CA ILE A 117 13.94 2.00 1.07
C ILE A 117 13.40 2.27 -0.34
N LEU A 118 14.15 1.88 -1.38
CA LEU A 118 13.72 2.01 -2.77
C LEU A 118 12.47 1.19 -3.05
N HIS A 119 12.42 -0.08 -2.65
CA HIS A 119 11.21 -0.91 -2.77
C HIS A 119 10.02 -0.32 -2.01
N GLN A 120 10.24 0.26 -0.82
CA GLN A 120 9.17 0.90 -0.07
C GLN A 120 8.68 2.19 -0.74
N ALA A 121 9.58 2.99 -1.32
CA ALA A 121 9.22 4.18 -2.09
C ALA A 121 8.39 3.81 -3.33
N VAL A 122 8.83 2.79 -4.10
CA VAL A 122 8.09 2.28 -5.26
C VAL A 122 6.72 1.74 -4.85
N LYS A 123 6.63 0.99 -3.74
CA LYS A 123 5.35 0.49 -3.21
C LYS A 123 4.43 1.63 -2.77
N ASN A 124 4.97 2.69 -2.18
CA ASN A 124 4.20 3.85 -1.74
C ASN A 124 3.75 4.75 -2.89
N GLN A 125 4.49 4.78 -4.00
CA GLN A 125 4.14 5.49 -5.23
C GLN A 125 3.27 4.66 -6.19
N SER A 126 3.07 3.37 -5.91
CA SER A 126 2.30 2.49 -6.78
C SER A 126 0.86 2.98 -6.96
N HIS A 127 0.43 3.10 -8.22
CA HIS A 127 -0.91 3.52 -8.60
C HIS A 127 -2.02 2.55 -8.12
N GLY A 128 -1.64 1.34 -7.68
CA GLY A 128 -2.56 0.34 -7.10
C GLY A 128 -2.71 0.43 -5.57
N ARG A 129 -2.08 1.42 -4.91
CA ARG A 129 -2.22 1.60 -3.47
C ARG A 129 -3.59 2.19 -3.16
N LEU A 130 -4.50 1.37 -2.64
CA LEU A 130 -5.79 1.83 -2.11
C LEU A 130 -5.57 2.95 -1.10
N LEU A 131 -6.28 4.06 -1.29
CA LEU A 131 -6.26 5.14 -0.32
C LEU A 131 -6.84 4.63 1.01
N PRO A 132 -6.33 5.07 2.18
CA PRO A 132 -6.82 4.59 3.48
C PRO A 132 -8.34 4.72 3.71
N HIS A 133 -9.01 5.59 2.95
CA HIS A 133 -10.46 5.79 3.02
C HIS A 133 -11.25 5.14 1.88
N GLN A 134 -10.57 4.64 0.84
CA GLN A 134 -11.21 4.06 -0.34
C GLN A 134 -11.99 2.81 0.02
N SER A 135 -11.44 1.93 0.88
CA SER A 135 -12.15 0.73 1.34
C SER A 135 -13.46 1.05 2.06
N ARG A 136 -13.50 2.14 2.84
CA ARG A 136 -14.72 2.60 3.51
C ARG A 136 -15.74 3.10 2.49
N HIS A 137 -15.31 3.91 1.53
CA HIS A 137 -16.21 4.40 0.48
C HIS A 137 -16.74 3.25 -0.38
N ASP A 138 -15.89 2.32 -0.81
CA ASP A 138 -16.27 1.14 -1.58
C ASP A 138 -17.31 0.30 -0.83
N TYR A 139 -17.13 0.14 0.49
CA TYR A 139 -18.10 -0.55 1.34
C TYR A 139 -19.43 0.22 1.42
N GLU A 140 -19.40 1.53 1.64
CA GLU A 140 -20.60 2.38 1.66
C GLU A 140 -21.33 2.38 0.31
N TYR A 141 -20.62 2.34 -0.81
CA TYR A 141 -21.19 2.24 -2.16
C TYR A 141 -21.84 0.87 -2.38
N ARG A 142 -21.20 -0.22 -1.96
CA ARG A 142 -21.78 -1.56 -2.03
C ARG A 142 -23.06 -1.65 -1.20
N LEU A 143 -23.04 -1.15 0.03
CA LEU A 143 -24.24 -1.12 0.88
C LEU A 143 -25.37 -0.32 0.25
N ARG A 144 -25.07 0.86 -0.33
CA ARG A 144 -26.07 1.66 -1.05
C ARG A 144 -26.64 0.90 -2.23
N SER A 145 -25.79 0.26 -3.04
CA SER A 145 -26.23 -0.53 -4.19
C SER A 145 -27.15 -1.69 -3.78
N VAL A 146 -26.78 -2.47 -2.76
CA VAL A 146 -27.61 -3.56 -2.24
C VAL A 146 -28.95 -3.04 -1.71
N ALA A 147 -28.94 -1.93 -0.97
CA ALA A 147 -30.16 -1.33 -0.45
C ALA A 147 -31.08 -0.84 -1.59
N THR A 148 -30.53 -0.12 -2.57
CA THR A 148 -31.30 0.35 -3.73
C THR A 148 -31.89 -0.83 -4.52
N MET A 149 -31.12 -1.89 -4.73
CA MET A 149 -31.57 -3.10 -5.40
C MET A 149 -32.74 -3.75 -4.65
N GLY A 150 -32.64 -3.88 -3.32
CA GLY A 150 -33.73 -4.40 -2.49
C GLY A 150 -35.00 -3.55 -2.55
N VAL A 151 -34.86 -2.21 -2.53
CA VAL A 151 -36.01 -1.30 -2.67
C VAL A 151 -36.68 -1.44 -4.04
N VAL A 152 -35.90 -1.51 -5.13
CA VAL A 152 -36.43 -1.72 -6.48
C VAL A 152 -37.12 -3.07 -6.61
N GLN A 153 -36.56 -4.14 -6.02
CA GLN A 153 -37.18 -5.46 -6.02
C GLN A 153 -38.52 -5.46 -5.28
N LEU A 154 -38.59 -4.82 -4.10
CA LEU A 154 -39.85 -4.69 -3.34
C LEU A 154 -40.89 -3.85 -4.09
N PHE A 155 -40.46 -2.77 -4.74
CA PHE A 155 -41.34 -1.94 -5.53
C PHE A 155 -41.92 -2.70 -6.74
N ASN A 156 -41.07 -3.42 -7.48
CA ASN A 156 -41.49 -4.19 -8.65
C ASN A 156 -42.42 -5.36 -8.27
N SER A 157 -42.10 -6.08 -7.19
CA SER A 157 -42.95 -7.17 -6.68
C SER A 157 -44.31 -6.65 -6.19
N LEU A 158 -44.36 -5.50 -5.50
CA LEU A 158 -45.62 -4.85 -5.14
C LEU A 158 -46.43 -4.42 -6.37
N ALA A 159 -45.75 -3.87 -7.39
CA ALA A 159 -46.41 -3.47 -8.63
C ALA A 159 -47.01 -4.68 -9.36
N GLN A 160 -46.28 -5.80 -9.45
CA GLN A 160 -46.78 -7.04 -10.04
C GLN A 160 -47.95 -7.64 -9.25
N SER A 161 -47.85 -7.65 -7.91
CA SER A 161 -48.93 -8.10 -7.02
C SER A 161 -50.23 -7.30 -7.21
N ARG A 162 -50.11 -5.96 -7.30
CA ARG A 162 -51.27 -5.08 -7.56
C ARG A 162 -51.87 -5.32 -8.94
N LYS A 163 -51.03 -5.49 -9.97
CA LYS A 163 -51.49 -5.83 -11.33
C LYS A 163 -52.25 -7.16 -11.37
N ALA A 164 -51.74 -8.18 -10.69
CA ALA A 164 -52.41 -9.47 -10.59
C ALA A 164 -53.74 -9.39 -9.83
N SER A 165 -53.81 -8.58 -8.76
CA SER A 165 -55.07 -8.34 -8.05
C SER A 165 -56.10 -7.62 -8.92
N ALA A 166 -55.69 -6.62 -9.70
CA ALA A 166 -56.58 -5.88 -10.60
C ALA A 166 -57.10 -6.74 -11.77
N ALA A 167 -56.31 -7.74 -12.22
CA ALA A 167 -56.77 -8.68 -13.24
C ALA A 167 -57.99 -9.51 -12.79
N LEU A 168 -58.20 -9.68 -11.48
CA LEU A 168 -59.37 -10.38 -10.91
C LEU A 168 -60.64 -9.53 -10.87
N ASP A 169 -60.55 -8.21 -11.12
CA ASP A 169 -61.73 -7.34 -11.21
C ASP A 169 -62.67 -7.82 -12.33
N GLY A 170 -62.14 -8.43 -13.40
CA GLY A 170 -62.93 -9.03 -14.48
C GLY A 170 -63.71 -10.30 -14.09
N GLU A 171 -63.33 -10.98 -13.01
CA GLU A 171 -64.04 -12.16 -12.49
C GLU A 171 -65.23 -11.81 -11.58
N GLU A 172 -65.47 -10.52 -11.30
CA GLU A 172 -66.58 -10.04 -10.45
C GLU A 172 -67.96 -10.47 -10.95
N THR A 173 -68.10 -10.70 -12.25
CA THR A 173 -69.35 -11.19 -12.87
C THR A 173 -69.69 -12.64 -12.51
N LYS A 174 -68.73 -13.43 -12.00
CA LYS A 174 -68.89 -14.87 -11.73
C LYS A 174 -69.01 -15.21 -10.25
N MET A 175 -68.69 -14.29 -9.35
CA MET A 175 -68.56 -14.53 -7.91
C MET A 175 -69.18 -13.40 -7.08
N THR A 176 -69.53 -13.69 -5.83
CA THR A 176 -69.94 -12.64 -4.87
C THR A 176 -68.76 -11.73 -4.52
N SER A 177 -69.03 -10.46 -4.24
CA SER A 177 -68.00 -9.44 -3.96
C SER A 177 -67.03 -9.84 -2.84
N GLU A 178 -67.53 -10.45 -1.76
CA GLU A 178 -66.71 -10.94 -0.64
C GLU A 178 -65.69 -11.99 -1.10
N LYS A 179 -66.13 -12.97 -1.90
CA LYS A 179 -65.25 -14.03 -2.44
C LYS A 179 -64.20 -13.47 -3.38
N VAL A 180 -64.54 -12.44 -4.14
CA VAL A 180 -63.59 -11.75 -5.03
C VAL A 180 -62.53 -11.03 -4.19
N MET A 181 -62.92 -10.35 -3.12
CA MET A 181 -61.99 -9.64 -2.24
C MET A 181 -61.03 -10.60 -1.52
N GLU A 182 -61.51 -11.76 -1.06
CA GLU A 182 -60.65 -12.81 -0.48
C GLU A 182 -59.64 -13.33 -1.50
N LYS A 183 -60.08 -13.66 -2.72
CA LYS A 183 -59.20 -14.11 -3.80
C LYS A 183 -58.16 -13.06 -4.17
N LYS A 184 -58.55 -11.78 -4.26
CA LYS A 184 -57.63 -10.64 -4.50
C LYS A 184 -56.52 -10.61 -3.46
N GLN A 185 -56.85 -10.79 -2.18
CA GLN A 185 -55.85 -10.81 -1.11
C GLN A 185 -54.92 -12.02 -1.20
N ILE A 186 -55.44 -13.21 -1.50
CA ILE A 186 -54.64 -14.44 -1.63
C ILE A 186 -53.67 -14.31 -2.81
N VAL A 187 -54.19 -13.96 -3.99
CA VAL A 187 -53.38 -13.81 -5.21
C VAL A 187 -52.36 -12.70 -5.06
N SER A 188 -52.74 -11.56 -4.46
CA SER A 188 -51.80 -10.47 -4.18
C SER A 188 -50.63 -10.95 -3.31
N LYS A 189 -50.89 -11.70 -2.23
CA LYS A 189 -49.83 -12.23 -1.35
C LYS A 189 -48.96 -13.27 -2.05
N GLU A 190 -49.56 -14.20 -2.78
CA GLU A 190 -48.84 -15.27 -3.46
C GLU A 190 -47.96 -14.75 -4.59
N VAL A 191 -48.50 -13.86 -5.44
CA VAL A 191 -47.74 -13.24 -6.53
C VAL A 191 -46.61 -12.37 -5.98
N PHE A 192 -46.85 -11.63 -4.89
CA PHE A 192 -45.79 -10.87 -4.23
C PHE A 192 -44.65 -11.77 -3.75
N LEU A 193 -44.97 -12.87 -3.06
CA LEU A 193 -43.97 -13.82 -2.56
C LEU A 193 -43.26 -14.56 -3.70
N ALA A 194 -43.98 -14.90 -4.77
CA ALA A 194 -43.39 -15.52 -5.96
C ALA A 194 -42.39 -14.56 -6.63
N ALA A 195 -42.77 -13.29 -6.82
CA ALA A 195 -41.90 -12.27 -7.40
C ALA A 195 -40.64 -11.99 -6.56
N LEU A 196 -40.74 -12.08 -5.23
CA LEU A 196 -39.56 -11.95 -4.35
C LEU A 196 -38.59 -13.13 -4.43
N ARG A 197 -39.10 -14.33 -4.73
CA ARG A 197 -38.28 -15.55 -4.83
C ARG A 197 -37.61 -15.70 -6.19
N GLN A 198 -38.04 -14.96 -7.21
CA GLN A 198 -37.41 -15.04 -8.52
C GLN A 198 -35.97 -14.52 -8.43
N PRO A 199 -34.98 -15.31 -8.87
CA PRO A 199 -33.61 -14.83 -8.95
C PRO A 199 -33.60 -13.65 -9.92
N GLN A 200 -33.02 -12.53 -9.50
CA GLN A 200 -32.78 -11.42 -10.41
C GLN A 200 -31.77 -11.89 -11.45
N GLU A 201 -32.20 -11.97 -12.72
CA GLU A 201 -31.27 -12.03 -13.85
C GLU A 201 -30.43 -10.75 -13.80
N CYS A 202 -29.16 -10.92 -13.44
CA CYS A 202 -28.17 -9.84 -13.38
C CYS A 202 -27.61 -9.58 -14.78
#